data_AF-A0A2R6L4Q8-F1
#
_entry.id   AF-A0A2R6L4Q8-F1
#
_cell.length_a   1.000
_cell.length_b   1.000
_cell.length_c   1.000
_cell.angle_alpha   90.00
_cell.angle_beta   90.00
_cell.angle_gamma   90.00
#
_symmetry.space_group_name_H-M   'P 1'
#
loop_
_entity.id
_entity.type
_entity.pdbx_description
1 polymer ?
#
loop_
_entity_poly.entity_id
_entity_poly.type
_entity_poly.pdbx_seq_one_letter_code
_entity_poly.pdbx_strand_id
1 'polypeptide(L)'
;MRRRRYLAAVAGGALPAVAGCASIEQPFSDDEQHPLAGGTTTVRVENLSDTDHNVETNAWEALTFWEANDEEYAGFEVAFELAEEDPDVVIEYADDPSGCEAVEGYSERVLGCAPLLGPGTRPPDPIPIKVVAGARPYGEVRITTQHEIGHVLGLGHGDEPREIMSNRPEDRIPLYEVRIEILETVLDAQEQSSEATRLFSQGTDAWQNESFEAATGPFQDAYSAFSTAETLIARSRNRADVFEGHPRVETIDLGGVRRHLDSIGERMGLAVSFTAEMLLAARAAADDETETANDHLRTANGDIRSFNRIDPPTIRDVAVALGLIRGISRDDTVIDIANEGI
;
A
#
# COMPACT_ATOMS: atom_id res chain seq x y z
N MET A 1 13.67 7.68 -21.44
CA MET A 1 13.97 8.95 -22.15
C MET A 1 13.31 8.99 -23.52
N ARG A 2 12.10 9.55 -23.65
CA ARG A 2 11.53 9.95 -24.95
C ARG A 2 10.87 11.33 -24.83
N ARG A 3 11.36 12.21 -25.69
CA ARG A 3 11.22 13.66 -25.72
C ARG A 3 9.79 14.15 -25.97
N ARG A 4 9.40 15.18 -25.23
CA ARG A 4 8.34 16.15 -25.56
C ARG A 4 8.50 16.69 -26.99
N ARG A 5 7.38 16.86 -27.69
CA ARG A 5 7.26 17.77 -28.85
C ARG A 5 6.00 18.61 -28.67
N TYR A 6 6.21 19.91 -28.54
CA TYR A 6 5.20 20.96 -28.72
C TYR A 6 4.91 21.14 -30.22
N LEU A 7 3.66 21.44 -30.56
CA LEU A 7 3.31 22.26 -31.73
C LEU A 7 2.05 23.07 -31.40
N ALA A 8 2.24 24.38 -31.33
CA ALA A 8 1.16 25.37 -31.40
C ALA A 8 0.83 25.64 -32.87
N ALA A 9 -0.45 25.90 -33.16
CA ALA A 9 -0.86 26.67 -34.32
C ALA A 9 -2.11 27.50 -33.97
N VAL A 10 -1.96 28.81 -34.16
CA VAL A 10 -2.91 29.89 -33.92
C VAL A 10 -3.61 30.22 -35.25
N ALA A 11 -4.91 30.55 -35.22
CA ALA A 11 -5.50 31.79 -35.78
C ALA A 11 -6.99 31.65 -36.12
N GLY A 12 -7.79 32.59 -35.62
CA GLY A 12 -9.17 32.82 -36.04
C GLY A 12 -9.78 33.94 -35.21
N GLY A 13 -9.61 35.20 -35.64
CA GLY A 13 -10.00 36.38 -34.88
C GLY A 13 -11.46 36.81 -35.04
N ALA A 14 -11.93 37.60 -34.08
CA ALA A 14 -12.77 38.80 -34.23
C ALA A 14 -13.16 39.33 -32.83
N LEU A 15 -12.83 40.60 -32.55
CA LEU A 15 -13.51 41.47 -31.56
C LEU A 15 -14.36 42.47 -32.36
N PRO A 16 -15.35 43.23 -31.80
CA PRO A 16 -15.77 43.33 -30.39
C PRO A 16 -17.30 43.31 -30.17
N ALA A 17 -17.75 43.08 -28.92
CA ALA A 17 -18.98 43.66 -28.39
C ALA A 17 -18.95 43.70 -26.86
N VAL A 18 -19.36 44.84 -26.32
CA VAL A 18 -19.24 45.29 -24.93
C VAL A 18 -20.41 44.77 -24.10
N ALA A 19 -20.11 44.11 -22.97
CA ALA A 19 -20.91 44.06 -21.74
C ALA A 19 -19.92 43.57 -20.67
N GLY A 20 -19.46 44.40 -19.72
CA GLY A 20 -20.32 45.08 -18.78
C GLY A 20 -20.57 44.21 -17.55
N CYS A 21 -19.52 43.65 -16.94
CA CYS A 21 -19.43 43.43 -15.50
C CYS A 21 -18.01 43.80 -15.11
N ALA A 22 -17.88 44.89 -14.36
CA ALA A 22 -16.65 45.21 -13.68
C ALA A 22 -16.33 44.02 -12.78
N SER A 23 -15.30 43.25 -13.15
CA SER A 23 -14.55 42.51 -12.16
C SER A 23 -13.99 43.58 -11.23
N ILE A 24 -14.67 43.81 -10.12
CA ILE A 24 -13.98 44.28 -8.93
C ILE A 24 -13.07 43.09 -8.59
N GLU A 25 -11.89 43.05 -9.19
CA GLU A 25 -10.73 42.47 -8.52
C GLU A 25 -10.59 43.29 -7.25
N GLN A 26 -11.29 42.87 -6.19
CA GLN A 26 -10.87 43.29 -4.87
C GLN A 26 -9.45 42.75 -4.75
N PRO A 27 -8.43 43.62 -4.59
CA PRO A 27 -7.15 43.12 -4.15
C PRO A 27 -7.44 42.45 -2.81
N PHE A 28 -7.19 41.14 -2.70
CA PHE A 28 -7.01 40.54 -1.39
C PHE A 28 -5.99 41.42 -0.68
N SER A 29 -6.40 42.03 0.43
CA SER A 29 -5.45 42.77 1.26
C SER A 29 -4.42 41.78 1.74
N ASP A 30 -3.13 42.15 1.69
CA ASP A 30 -2.02 41.45 2.36
C ASP A 30 -2.23 41.31 3.91
N ASP A 31 -3.39 41.70 4.43
CA ASP A 31 -3.77 41.75 5.85
C ASP A 31 -4.64 40.57 6.33
N GLU A 32 -5.09 39.66 5.47
CA GLU A 32 -5.87 38.49 5.93
C GLU A 32 -4.93 37.36 6.39
N GLN A 33 -4.46 37.46 7.63
CA GLN A 33 -3.67 36.40 8.26
C GLN A 33 -4.50 35.11 8.41
N HIS A 34 -3.83 33.96 8.42
CA HIS A 34 -4.45 32.68 8.73
C HIS A 34 -5.09 32.74 10.14
N PRO A 35 -6.28 32.14 10.38
CA PRO A 35 -6.99 32.27 11.66
C PRO A 35 -6.19 31.87 12.90
N LEU A 36 -5.21 30.99 12.73
CA LEU A 36 -4.36 30.46 13.81
C LEU A 36 -2.95 31.08 13.85
N ALA A 37 -2.64 32.04 12.97
CA ALA A 37 -1.30 32.62 12.90
C ALA A 37 -0.96 33.49 14.13
N GLY A 38 0.19 33.24 14.75
CA GLY A 38 0.78 34.11 15.78
C GLY A 38 0.09 34.08 17.15
N GLY A 39 -0.83 33.14 17.38
CA GLY A 39 -1.53 32.93 18.65
C GLY A 39 -1.30 31.53 19.24
N THR A 40 -1.61 31.37 20.53
CA THR A 40 -1.73 30.05 21.14
C THR A 40 -3.14 29.53 20.92
N THR A 41 -3.26 28.41 20.22
CA THR A 41 -4.50 27.71 19.93
C THR A 41 -4.78 26.69 21.03
N THR A 42 -5.92 26.79 21.68
CA THR A 42 -6.35 25.85 22.72
C THR A 42 -6.97 24.60 22.09
N VAL A 43 -6.57 23.43 22.57
CA VAL A 43 -6.96 22.14 21.99
C VAL A 43 -7.54 21.24 23.06
N ARG A 44 -8.74 20.70 22.79
CA ARG A 44 -9.33 19.64 23.60
C ARG A 44 -9.24 18.31 22.88
N VAL A 45 -8.83 17.27 23.59
CA VAL A 45 -8.76 15.91 23.06
C VAL A 45 -9.95 15.12 23.60
N GLU A 46 -10.72 14.51 22.71
CA GLU A 46 -11.84 13.64 23.05
C GLU A 46 -11.53 12.21 22.57
N ASN A 47 -11.55 11.25 23.50
CA ASN A 47 -11.45 9.83 23.15
C ASN A 47 -12.83 9.19 23.14
N LEU A 48 -13.39 9.01 21.95
CA LEU A 48 -14.63 8.29 21.69
C LEU A 48 -14.38 6.92 21.02
N SER A 49 -13.15 6.43 21.07
CA SER A 49 -12.75 5.15 20.48
C SER A 49 -12.48 4.09 21.53
N ASP A 50 -12.63 2.82 21.14
CA ASP A 50 -12.29 1.64 21.94
C ASP A 50 -10.77 1.31 21.89
N THR A 51 -9.93 2.26 21.48
CA THR A 51 -8.49 2.04 21.34
C THR A 51 -7.78 1.93 22.69
N ASP A 52 -6.79 1.02 22.79
CA ASP A 52 -5.91 0.90 23.96
C ASP A 52 -4.80 1.97 24.01
N HIS A 53 -4.70 2.81 22.98
CA HIS A 53 -3.68 3.85 22.88
C HIS A 53 -3.96 5.04 23.79
N ASN A 54 -2.89 5.68 24.29
CA ASN A 54 -3.00 6.98 24.94
C ASN A 54 -3.16 8.07 23.86
N VAL A 55 -4.42 8.41 23.53
CA VAL A 55 -4.72 9.38 22.47
C VAL A 55 -4.34 10.82 22.83
N GLU A 56 -4.30 11.18 24.10
CA GLU A 56 -3.79 12.49 24.53
C GLU A 56 -2.30 12.64 24.20
N THR A 57 -1.51 11.59 24.47
CA THR A 57 -0.08 11.57 24.10
C THR A 57 0.08 11.60 22.58
N ASN A 58 -0.77 10.88 21.84
CA ASN A 58 -0.77 10.89 20.38
C ASN A 58 -1.03 12.30 19.81
N ALA A 59 -2.07 12.97 20.32
CA ALA A 59 -2.42 14.33 19.94
C ALA A 59 -1.27 15.30 20.26
N TRP A 60 -0.70 15.19 21.46
CA TRP A 60 0.43 16.03 21.87
C TRP A 60 1.65 15.86 20.94
N GLU A 61 2.03 14.62 20.61
CA GLU A 61 3.11 14.36 19.66
C GLU A 61 2.82 14.93 18.25
N ALA A 62 1.56 14.91 17.81
CA ALA A 62 1.15 15.48 16.53
C ALA A 62 1.16 17.01 16.54
N LEU A 63 0.71 17.65 17.62
CA LEU A 63 0.75 19.10 17.79
C LEU A 63 2.20 19.61 17.86
N THR A 64 3.04 18.97 18.68
CA THR A 64 4.47 19.32 18.81
C THR A 64 5.22 19.13 17.49
N PHE A 65 4.82 18.17 16.65
CA PHE A 65 5.37 18.07 15.30
C PHE A 65 5.13 19.35 14.50
N TRP A 66 3.91 19.89 14.52
CA TRP A 66 3.60 21.12 13.79
C TRP A 66 4.27 22.34 14.39
N GLU A 67 4.28 22.53 15.71
CA GLU A 67 5.00 23.64 16.36
C GLU A 67 6.50 23.64 16.04
N ALA A 68 7.09 22.47 15.81
CA ALA A 68 8.51 22.36 15.49
C ALA A 68 8.83 22.65 14.01
N ASN A 69 7.83 22.69 13.12
CA ASN A 69 8.02 22.79 11.67
C ASN A 69 7.05 23.80 10.99
N ASP A 70 6.39 24.64 11.77
CA ASP A 70 5.31 25.54 11.36
C ASP A 70 5.77 26.61 10.35
N GLU A 71 6.88 27.29 10.62
CA GLU A 71 7.47 28.27 9.70
C GLU A 71 7.88 27.63 8.36
N GLU A 72 8.35 26.39 8.39
CA GLU A 72 8.78 25.67 7.18
C GLU A 72 7.60 25.27 6.31
N TYR A 73 6.55 24.70 6.90
CA TYR A 73 5.44 24.11 6.15
C TYR A 73 4.23 25.02 6.05
N ALA A 74 3.76 25.61 7.16
CA ALA A 74 2.58 26.48 7.19
C ALA A 74 2.91 27.94 6.82
N GLY A 75 4.17 28.36 7.00
CA GLY A 75 4.63 29.72 6.68
C GLY A 75 4.26 30.76 7.74
N PHE A 76 3.82 30.32 8.93
CA PHE A 76 3.54 31.14 10.10
C PHE A 76 3.78 30.34 11.38
N GLU A 77 4.13 31.02 12.47
CA GLU A 77 4.26 30.39 13.78
C GLU A 77 2.89 30.01 14.36
N VAL A 78 2.79 28.82 14.95
CA VAL A 78 1.63 28.34 15.71
C VAL A 78 2.10 27.72 17.04
N ALA A 79 1.32 27.93 18.09
CA ALA A 79 1.50 27.26 19.36
C ALA A 79 0.20 26.61 19.80
N PHE A 80 0.29 25.48 20.50
CA PHE A 80 -0.86 24.74 21.01
C PHE A 80 -0.79 24.57 22.53
N GLU A 81 -1.94 24.65 23.18
CA GLU A 81 -2.09 24.34 24.61
C GLU A 81 -3.31 23.45 24.82
N LEU A 82 -3.19 22.41 25.65
CA LEU A 82 -4.34 21.57 25.98
C LEU A 82 -5.28 22.31 26.94
N ALA A 83 -6.57 22.34 26.61
CA ALA A 83 -7.61 22.98 27.42
C ALA A 83 -8.87 22.10 27.52
N GLU A 84 -9.49 22.07 28.70
CA GLU A 84 -10.72 21.30 28.94
C GLU A 84 -12.00 22.10 28.60
N GLU A 85 -11.98 23.41 28.77
CA GLU A 85 -13.14 24.30 28.57
C GLU A 85 -12.86 25.29 27.43
N ASP A 86 -13.91 25.61 26.66
CA ASP A 86 -13.92 26.58 25.56
C ASP A 86 -12.69 26.49 24.60
N PRO A 87 -12.38 25.31 24.03
CA PRO A 87 -11.23 25.15 23.16
C PRO A 87 -11.47 25.75 21.77
N ASP A 88 -10.40 26.23 21.13
CA ASP A 88 -10.42 26.66 19.74
C ASP A 88 -10.55 25.45 18.79
N VAL A 89 -9.91 24.33 19.13
CA VAL A 89 -9.88 23.09 18.34
C VAL A 89 -10.30 21.90 19.20
N VAL A 90 -11.10 20.99 18.64
CA VAL A 90 -11.42 19.69 19.25
C VAL A 90 -10.87 18.59 18.36
N ILE A 91 -10.01 17.73 18.91
CA ILE A 91 -9.52 16.51 18.27
C ILE A 91 -10.30 15.32 18.82
N GLU A 92 -11.21 14.78 18.03
CA GLU A 92 -12.02 13.61 18.35
C GLU A 92 -11.38 12.34 17.77
N TYR A 93 -10.99 11.40 18.63
CA TYR A 93 -10.58 10.06 18.25
C TYR A 93 -11.78 9.11 18.32
N ALA A 94 -12.14 8.48 17.21
CA ALA A 94 -13.30 7.58 17.10
C ALA A 94 -12.94 6.23 16.49
N ASP A 95 -13.85 5.25 16.53
CA ASP A 95 -13.63 3.92 15.94
C ASP A 95 -13.91 3.86 14.43
N ASP A 96 -14.68 4.82 13.91
CA ASP A 96 -15.14 4.85 12.53
C ASP A 96 -15.28 6.30 12.01
N PRO A 97 -15.39 6.50 10.67
CA PRO A 97 -15.40 7.84 10.07
C PRO A 97 -16.77 8.53 10.07
N SER A 98 -17.76 8.05 10.82
CA SER A 98 -19.08 8.72 10.92
C SER A 98 -18.90 10.18 11.34
N GLY A 99 -19.56 11.12 10.69
CA GLY A 99 -19.36 12.56 10.87
C GLY A 99 -18.41 13.21 9.86
N CYS A 100 -17.71 12.42 9.03
CA CYS A 100 -16.89 12.92 7.91
C CYS A 100 -17.61 12.90 6.55
N GLU A 101 -18.94 12.71 6.52
CA GLU A 101 -19.69 12.51 5.27
C GLU A 101 -19.70 13.73 4.34
N ALA A 102 -19.39 14.91 4.88
CA ALA A 102 -19.30 16.15 4.13
C ALA A 102 -17.99 16.30 3.35
N VAL A 103 -17.00 15.42 3.55
CA VAL A 103 -15.74 15.43 2.82
C VAL A 103 -15.97 14.99 1.38
N GLU A 104 -15.41 15.73 0.42
CA GLU A 104 -15.49 15.36 -0.99
C GLU A 104 -14.82 14.00 -1.23
N GLY A 105 -15.51 13.09 -1.93
CA GLY A 105 -15.00 11.73 -2.14
C GLY A 105 -15.09 10.83 -0.91
N TYR A 106 -15.94 11.17 0.07
CA TYR A 106 -16.18 10.35 1.26
C TYR A 106 -16.42 8.87 0.92
N SER A 107 -15.80 8.02 1.71
CA SER A 107 -16.07 6.58 1.79
C SER A 107 -15.87 6.10 3.23
N GLU A 108 -16.34 4.90 3.54
CA GLU A 108 -16.08 4.24 4.83
C GLU A 108 -14.59 3.98 5.10
N ARG A 109 -13.70 4.28 4.13
CA ARG A 109 -12.24 4.15 4.24
C ARG A 109 -11.53 5.44 4.64
N VAL A 110 -12.27 6.55 4.78
CA VAL A 110 -11.73 7.80 5.34
C VAL A 110 -11.20 7.52 6.75
N LEU A 111 -10.05 8.09 7.09
CA LEU A 111 -9.36 7.83 8.38
C LEU A 111 -9.38 9.03 9.31
N GLY A 112 -9.83 10.16 8.81
CA GLY A 112 -9.92 11.40 9.53
C GLY A 112 -10.52 12.45 8.61
N CYS A 113 -10.94 13.54 9.23
CA CYS A 113 -11.33 14.73 8.49
C CYS A 113 -11.12 15.97 9.34
N ALA A 114 -10.76 17.06 8.67
CA ALA A 114 -10.69 18.38 9.22
C ALA A 114 -11.04 19.43 8.15
N PRO A 115 -11.53 20.61 8.54
CA PRO A 115 -11.70 21.71 7.61
C PRO A 115 -10.33 22.22 7.13
N LEU A 116 -10.20 22.46 5.83
CA LEU A 116 -9.07 23.19 5.26
C LEU A 116 -9.25 24.69 5.54
N LEU A 117 -8.41 25.28 6.38
CA LEU A 117 -8.48 26.70 6.72
C LEU A 117 -7.47 27.51 5.90
N GLY A 118 -7.92 28.57 5.24
CA GLY A 118 -7.03 29.49 4.53
C GLY A 118 -7.10 30.92 5.08
N PRO A 119 -6.21 31.81 4.63
CA PRO A 119 -6.35 33.26 4.77
C PRO A 119 -7.80 33.73 4.51
N GLY A 120 -8.36 34.51 5.44
CA GLY A 120 -9.74 35.04 5.31
C GLY A 120 -10.86 34.02 5.54
N THR A 121 -10.55 32.76 5.86
CA THR A 121 -11.56 31.74 6.20
C THR A 121 -12.11 32.01 7.59
N ARG A 122 -13.44 31.97 7.75
CA ARG A 122 -14.07 31.97 9.07
C ARG A 122 -14.15 30.53 9.59
N PRO A 123 -13.34 30.14 10.59
CA PRO A 123 -13.37 28.78 11.10
C PRO A 123 -14.70 28.47 11.81
N PRO A 124 -15.11 27.19 11.83
CA PRO A 124 -16.07 26.69 12.81
C PRO A 124 -15.56 26.95 14.24
N ASP A 125 -16.48 27.03 15.21
CA ASP A 125 -16.16 27.28 16.62
C ASP A 125 -16.93 26.26 17.49
N PRO A 126 -16.24 25.26 18.07
CA PRO A 126 -14.81 24.94 17.90
C PRO A 126 -14.51 24.37 16.50
N ILE A 127 -13.23 24.39 16.10
CA ILE A 127 -12.73 23.75 14.87
C ILE A 127 -12.68 22.23 15.09
N PRO A 128 -13.44 21.42 14.33
CA PRO A 128 -13.45 19.97 14.51
C PRO A 128 -12.31 19.29 13.73
N ILE A 129 -11.55 18.44 14.40
CA ILE A 129 -10.66 17.46 13.81
C ILE A 129 -11.16 16.08 14.24
N LYS A 130 -11.41 15.19 13.30
CA LYS A 130 -11.78 13.80 13.60
C LYS A 130 -10.70 12.85 13.11
N VAL A 131 -10.36 11.86 13.92
CA VAL A 131 -9.37 10.83 13.63
C VAL A 131 -9.93 9.45 13.98
N VAL A 132 -9.91 8.54 13.01
CA VAL A 132 -10.23 7.14 13.23
C VAL A 132 -9.04 6.48 13.93
N ALA A 133 -9.17 6.14 15.22
CA ALA A 133 -8.20 5.39 15.99
C ALA A 133 -8.51 3.89 15.95
N GLY A 134 -9.61 3.46 16.57
CA GLY A 134 -10.00 2.05 16.67
C GLY A 134 -8.84 1.10 16.96
N ALA A 135 -8.80 -0.01 16.22
CA ALA A 135 -7.72 -1.01 16.31
C ALA A 135 -6.45 -0.64 15.52
N ARG A 136 -6.31 0.60 15.01
CA ARG A 136 -5.16 0.99 14.18
C ARG A 136 -3.88 1.09 15.02
N PRO A 137 -2.70 0.85 14.44
CA PRO A 137 -1.43 1.05 15.15
C PRO A 137 -1.22 2.52 15.56
N TYR A 138 -0.63 2.74 16.74
CA TYR A 138 -0.39 4.08 17.30
C TYR A 138 0.27 5.06 16.32
N GLY A 139 1.32 4.59 15.61
CA GLY A 139 2.04 5.43 14.64
C GLY A 139 1.19 5.84 13.44
N GLU A 140 0.27 4.98 12.98
CA GLU A 140 -0.65 5.34 11.90
C GLU A 140 -1.70 6.35 12.36
N VAL A 141 -2.20 6.19 13.58
CA VAL A 141 -3.12 7.16 14.20
C VAL A 141 -2.43 8.53 14.29
N ARG A 142 -1.17 8.56 14.75
CA ARG A 142 -0.38 9.80 14.85
C ARG A 142 -0.21 10.50 13.51
N ILE A 143 0.17 9.76 12.46
CA ILE A 143 0.35 10.33 11.11
C ILE A 143 -0.97 10.90 10.59
N THR A 144 -2.09 10.22 10.84
CA THR A 144 -3.41 10.76 10.49
C THR A 144 -3.71 12.04 11.29
N THR A 145 -3.49 12.06 12.60
CA THR A 145 -3.67 13.28 13.40
C THR A 145 -2.81 14.44 12.87
N GLN A 146 -1.55 14.19 12.52
CA GLN A 146 -0.69 15.19 11.89
C GLN A 146 -1.28 15.70 10.57
N HIS A 147 -1.76 14.80 9.71
CA HIS A 147 -2.40 15.17 8.44
C HIS A 147 -3.61 16.08 8.64
N GLU A 148 -4.53 15.71 9.54
CA GLU A 148 -5.73 16.50 9.78
C GLU A 148 -5.42 17.87 10.39
N ILE A 149 -4.42 17.96 11.28
CA ILE A 149 -3.94 19.26 11.79
C ILE A 149 -3.35 20.10 10.64
N GLY A 150 -2.65 19.47 9.69
CA GLY A 150 -2.13 20.15 8.51
C GLY A 150 -3.23 20.86 7.70
N HIS A 151 -4.40 20.25 7.54
CA HIS A 151 -5.56 20.91 6.92
C HIS A 151 -6.03 22.13 7.71
N VAL A 152 -6.08 22.03 9.03
CA VAL A 152 -6.42 23.17 9.91
C VAL A 152 -5.38 24.29 9.83
N LEU A 153 -4.14 23.98 9.45
CA LEU A 153 -3.07 24.96 9.18
C LEU A 153 -3.04 25.46 7.71
N GLY A 154 -3.95 24.98 6.86
CA GLY A 154 -4.09 25.42 5.48
C GLY A 154 -3.31 24.63 4.44
N LEU A 155 -2.77 23.47 4.82
CA LEU A 155 -2.04 22.58 3.94
C LEU A 155 -3.00 21.61 3.26
N GLY A 156 -2.96 21.55 1.94
CA GLY A 156 -3.67 20.57 1.14
C GLY A 156 -2.86 19.30 0.92
N HIS A 157 -3.46 18.31 0.24
CA HIS A 157 -2.76 17.06 -0.09
C HIS A 157 -1.57 17.23 -1.05
N GLY A 158 -1.41 18.42 -1.64
CA GLY A 158 -0.33 18.82 -2.52
C GLY A 158 0.96 19.20 -1.79
N ASP A 159 0.85 19.59 -0.53
CA ASP A 159 1.88 20.35 0.17
C ASP A 159 2.88 19.46 0.92
N GLU A 160 3.99 20.06 1.32
CA GLU A 160 4.97 19.42 2.20
C GLU A 160 4.47 19.44 3.66
N PRO A 161 4.91 18.48 4.50
CA PRO A 161 5.75 17.34 4.16
C PRO A 161 4.94 16.24 3.47
N ARG A 162 5.35 15.82 2.27
CA ARG A 162 4.58 14.87 1.43
C ARG A 162 4.30 13.55 2.12
N GLU A 163 5.17 13.13 3.03
CA GLU A 163 5.00 11.93 3.84
C GLU A 163 3.85 11.98 4.86
N ILE A 164 3.37 13.18 5.19
CA ILE A 164 2.20 13.40 6.04
C ILE A 164 1.03 13.84 5.18
N MET A 165 1.20 14.92 4.39
CA MET A 165 0.09 15.57 3.71
C MET A 165 -0.39 14.86 2.44
N SER A 166 0.47 14.10 1.76
CA SER A 166 0.06 13.48 0.50
C SER A 166 -1.03 12.43 0.69
N ASN A 167 -2.06 12.44 -0.15
CA ASN A 167 -2.99 11.31 -0.23
C ASN A 167 -2.39 10.12 -1.00
N ARG A 168 -1.27 10.31 -1.69
CA ARG A 168 -0.62 9.29 -2.52
C ARG A 168 0.21 8.32 -1.67
N PRO A 169 0.02 6.99 -1.82
CA PRO A 169 0.80 5.99 -1.10
C PRO A 169 2.31 6.10 -1.32
N GLU A 170 2.76 6.46 -2.52
CA GLU A 170 4.19 6.55 -2.86
C GLU A 170 4.97 7.61 -2.06
N ASP A 171 4.29 8.66 -1.63
CA ASP A 171 4.87 9.73 -0.83
C ASP A 171 4.93 9.38 0.65
N ARG A 172 3.93 8.61 1.13
CA ARG A 172 3.75 8.28 2.55
C ARG A 172 4.42 6.99 2.98
N ILE A 173 4.57 6.05 2.06
CA ILE A 173 5.11 4.72 2.36
C ILE A 173 6.58 4.68 1.95
N PRO A 174 7.52 4.60 2.91
CA PRO A 174 8.93 4.53 2.57
C PRO A 174 9.22 3.30 1.70
N LEU A 175 9.99 3.54 0.64
CA LEU A 175 10.36 2.54 -0.36
C LEU A 175 9.14 1.89 -1.03
N TYR A 176 8.06 2.65 -1.25
CA TYR A 176 6.83 2.17 -1.89
C TYR A 176 7.09 1.40 -3.18
N GLU A 177 7.89 1.96 -4.09
CA GLU A 177 8.23 1.30 -5.36
C GLU A 177 8.86 -0.08 -5.16
N VAL A 178 9.69 -0.25 -4.13
CA VAL A 178 10.33 -1.55 -3.80
C VAL A 178 9.30 -2.54 -3.27
N ARG A 179 8.38 -2.07 -2.43
CA ARG A 179 7.29 -2.91 -1.89
C ARG A 179 6.40 -3.41 -3.03
N ILE A 180 6.03 -2.53 -3.96
CA ILE A 180 5.26 -2.89 -5.16
C ILE A 180 6.04 -3.85 -6.05
N GLU A 181 7.31 -3.59 -6.34
CA GLU A 181 8.17 -4.49 -7.14
C GLU A 181 8.18 -5.92 -6.58
N ILE A 182 8.31 -6.07 -5.25
CA ILE A 182 8.28 -7.37 -4.59
C ILE A 182 6.91 -8.04 -4.79
N LEU A 183 5.81 -7.32 -4.54
CA LEU A 183 4.46 -7.88 -4.64
C LEU A 183 4.13 -8.30 -6.07
N GLU A 184 4.45 -7.48 -7.06
CA GLU A 184 4.25 -7.79 -8.49
C GLU A 184 5.08 -9.02 -8.90
N THR A 185 6.34 -9.10 -8.48
CA THR A 185 7.19 -10.27 -8.78
C THR A 185 6.63 -11.55 -8.15
N VAL A 186 6.00 -11.48 -6.97
CA VAL A 186 5.33 -12.63 -6.34
C VAL A 186 4.05 -13.00 -7.08
N LEU A 187 3.28 -12.03 -7.59
CA LEU A 187 2.12 -12.27 -8.44
C LEU A 187 2.51 -12.98 -9.75
N ASP A 188 3.59 -12.53 -10.40
CA ASP A 188 4.13 -13.18 -11.59
C ASP A 188 4.54 -14.64 -11.29
N ALA A 189 5.18 -14.88 -10.15
CA ALA A 189 5.55 -16.24 -9.71
C ALA A 189 4.32 -17.14 -9.47
N GLN A 190 3.23 -16.57 -8.95
CA GLN A 190 1.96 -17.26 -8.75
C GLN A 190 1.29 -17.61 -10.09
N GLU A 191 1.35 -16.72 -11.08
CA GLU A 191 0.87 -17.00 -12.44
C GLU A 191 1.65 -18.17 -13.05
N GLN A 192 2.99 -18.12 -12.98
CA GLN A 192 3.86 -19.21 -13.44
C GLN A 192 3.55 -20.54 -12.74
N SER A 193 3.34 -20.53 -11.41
CA SER A 193 2.99 -21.73 -10.64
C SER A 193 1.63 -22.31 -11.02
N SER A 194 0.66 -21.45 -11.32
CA SER A 194 -0.69 -21.87 -11.73
C SER A 194 -0.66 -22.55 -13.09
N GLU A 195 0.09 -21.97 -14.03
CA GLU A 195 0.31 -22.56 -15.35
C GLU A 195 1.09 -23.88 -15.26
N ALA A 196 2.15 -23.92 -14.44
CA ALA A 196 2.92 -25.13 -14.18
C ALA A 196 2.05 -26.27 -13.62
N THR A 197 1.13 -25.95 -12.71
CA THR A 197 0.18 -26.93 -12.15
C THR A 197 -0.76 -27.49 -13.21
N ARG A 198 -1.24 -26.65 -14.14
CA ARG A 198 -2.08 -27.07 -15.28
C ARG A 198 -1.31 -28.03 -16.19
N LEU A 199 -0.07 -27.69 -16.55
CA LEU A 199 0.81 -28.50 -17.39
C LEU A 199 1.18 -29.83 -16.71
N PHE A 200 1.47 -29.78 -15.41
CA PHE A 200 1.76 -30.98 -14.62
C PHE A 200 0.57 -31.95 -14.58
N SER A 201 -0.65 -31.41 -14.47
CA SER A 201 -1.89 -32.21 -14.53
C SER A 201 -2.03 -32.88 -15.90
N GLN A 202 -1.75 -32.17 -16.99
CA GLN A 202 -1.75 -32.75 -18.34
C GLN A 202 -0.73 -33.88 -18.51
N GLY A 203 0.49 -33.70 -17.98
CA GLY A 203 1.51 -34.75 -17.97
C GLY A 203 1.07 -35.96 -17.15
N THR A 204 0.44 -35.73 -16.01
CA THR A 204 -0.11 -36.77 -15.14
C THR A 204 -1.23 -37.55 -15.83
N ASP A 205 -2.14 -36.87 -16.54
CA ASP A 205 -3.21 -37.52 -17.30
C ASP A 205 -2.64 -38.40 -18.42
N ALA A 206 -1.64 -37.92 -19.16
CA ALA A 206 -0.96 -38.71 -20.18
C ALA A 206 -0.23 -39.92 -19.59
N TRP A 207 0.46 -39.74 -18.47
CA TRP A 207 1.11 -40.82 -17.71
C TRP A 207 0.12 -41.89 -17.27
N GLN A 208 -1.02 -41.50 -16.70
CA GLN A 208 -2.06 -42.43 -16.23
C GLN A 208 -2.70 -43.23 -17.38
N ASN A 209 -2.74 -42.66 -18.58
CA ASN A 209 -3.17 -43.34 -19.80
C ASN A 209 -2.05 -44.14 -20.49
N GLU A 210 -0.95 -44.42 -19.78
CA GLU A 210 0.23 -45.16 -20.29
C GLU A 210 0.85 -44.52 -21.54
N SER A 211 0.59 -43.23 -21.77
CA SER A 211 1.07 -42.46 -22.91
C SER A 211 2.34 -41.68 -22.52
N PHE A 212 3.40 -42.40 -22.18
CA PHE A 212 4.61 -41.85 -21.55
C PHE A 212 5.38 -40.85 -22.42
N GLU A 213 5.50 -41.11 -23.73
CA GLU A 213 6.11 -40.15 -24.66
C GLU A 213 5.32 -38.83 -24.69
N ALA A 214 3.98 -38.90 -24.71
CA ALA A 214 3.11 -37.73 -24.68
C ALA A 214 3.14 -36.98 -23.34
N ALA A 215 3.49 -37.64 -22.23
CA ALA A 215 3.63 -37.03 -20.91
C ALA A 215 4.91 -36.18 -20.78
N THR A 216 5.93 -36.45 -21.59
CA THR A 216 7.25 -35.79 -21.52
C THR A 216 7.17 -34.28 -21.75
N GLY A 217 6.41 -33.84 -22.78
CA GLY A 217 6.27 -32.42 -23.09
C GLY A 217 5.66 -31.61 -21.94
N PRO A 218 4.44 -31.95 -21.47
CA PRO A 218 3.81 -31.25 -20.36
C PRO A 218 4.64 -31.25 -19.07
N PHE A 219 5.35 -32.33 -18.72
CA PHE A 219 6.24 -32.32 -17.55
C PHE A 219 7.44 -31.39 -17.73
N GLN A 220 8.02 -31.31 -18.93
CA GLN A 220 9.11 -30.38 -19.24
C GLN A 220 8.65 -28.91 -19.17
N ASP A 221 7.46 -28.62 -19.69
CA ASP A 221 6.91 -27.27 -19.64
C ASP A 221 6.54 -26.88 -18.19
N ALA A 222 5.98 -27.81 -17.41
CA ALA A 222 5.70 -27.61 -15.99
C ALA A 222 6.97 -27.34 -15.18
N TYR A 223 8.04 -28.12 -15.41
CA TYR A 223 9.36 -27.88 -14.81
C TYR A 223 9.88 -26.48 -15.12
N SER A 224 9.79 -26.05 -16.39
CA SER A 224 10.29 -24.74 -16.82
C SER A 224 9.53 -23.59 -16.17
N ALA A 225 8.20 -23.72 -16.05
CA ALA A 225 7.35 -22.73 -15.41
C ALA A 225 7.60 -22.67 -13.88
N PHE A 226 7.70 -23.81 -13.18
CA PHE A 226 8.05 -23.82 -11.75
C PHE A 226 9.46 -23.27 -11.49
N SER A 227 10.44 -23.55 -12.34
CA SER A 227 11.80 -22.99 -12.21
C SER A 227 11.84 -21.48 -12.41
N THR A 228 10.97 -20.97 -13.29
CA THR A 228 10.78 -19.52 -13.47
C THR A 228 10.16 -18.90 -12.21
N ALA A 229 9.12 -19.52 -11.64
CA ALA A 229 8.51 -19.10 -10.38
C ALA A 229 9.52 -19.08 -9.22
N GLU A 230 10.33 -20.14 -9.08
CA GLU A 230 11.39 -20.24 -8.07
C GLU A 230 12.39 -19.06 -8.17
N THR A 231 12.82 -18.74 -9.40
CA THR A 231 13.76 -17.64 -9.68
C THR A 231 13.16 -16.28 -9.30
N LEU A 232 11.89 -16.05 -9.61
CA LEU A 232 11.18 -14.81 -9.26
C LEU A 232 11.08 -14.65 -7.74
N ILE A 233 10.75 -15.71 -7.01
CA ILE A 233 10.65 -15.68 -5.55
C ILE A 233 12.02 -15.44 -4.90
N ALA A 234 13.08 -16.07 -5.40
CA ALA A 234 14.44 -15.80 -4.94
C ALA A 234 14.85 -14.34 -5.18
N ARG A 235 14.45 -13.74 -6.31
CA ARG A 235 14.66 -12.32 -6.59
C ARG A 235 13.91 -11.44 -5.59
N SER A 236 12.63 -11.69 -5.35
CA SER A 236 11.82 -10.98 -4.35
C SER A 236 12.44 -11.07 -2.95
N ARG A 237 12.94 -12.26 -2.58
CA ARG A 237 13.57 -12.50 -1.27
C ARG A 237 14.83 -11.66 -1.07
N ASN A 238 15.69 -11.59 -2.09
CA ASN A 238 16.88 -10.74 -2.07
C ASN A 238 16.52 -9.25 -2.08
N ARG A 239 15.46 -8.87 -2.82
CA ARG A 239 15.01 -7.48 -2.89
C ARG A 239 14.53 -6.95 -1.55
N ALA A 240 13.94 -7.81 -0.71
CA ALA A 240 13.52 -7.45 0.65
C ALA A 240 14.68 -7.01 1.57
N ASP A 241 15.94 -7.32 1.24
CA ASP A 241 17.08 -6.91 2.06
C ASP A 241 17.32 -5.38 2.03
N VAL A 242 16.76 -4.66 1.06
CA VAL A 242 16.81 -3.17 1.03
C VAL A 242 16.14 -2.52 2.24
N PHE A 243 15.23 -3.23 2.92
CA PHE A 243 14.57 -2.70 4.12
C PHE A 243 15.47 -2.79 5.36
N GLU A 244 16.55 -3.57 5.35
CA GLU A 244 17.45 -3.68 6.50
C GLU A 244 18.12 -2.35 6.81
N GLY A 245 17.95 -1.88 8.05
CA GLY A 245 18.59 -0.65 8.52
C GLY A 245 18.02 0.64 7.92
N HIS A 246 16.92 0.57 7.15
CA HIS A 246 16.27 1.77 6.65
C HIS A 246 15.59 2.52 7.82
N PRO A 247 15.81 3.84 7.99
CA PRO A 247 15.42 4.55 9.22
C PRO A 247 13.91 4.69 9.42
N ARG A 248 13.09 4.40 8.40
CA ARG A 248 11.65 4.68 8.36
C ARG A 248 10.75 3.49 8.00
N VAL A 249 11.24 2.26 8.09
CA VAL A 249 10.43 1.06 7.73
C VAL A 249 9.53 0.57 8.86
N GLU A 250 8.97 1.47 9.67
CA GLU A 250 8.15 1.12 10.83
C GLU A 250 6.88 0.34 10.43
N THR A 251 6.46 0.44 9.17
CA THR A 251 5.25 -0.18 8.63
C THR A 251 5.48 -1.52 7.92
N ILE A 252 6.69 -2.09 7.94
CA ILE A 252 6.96 -3.40 7.32
C ILE A 252 7.19 -4.47 8.40
N ASP A 253 6.54 -5.62 8.26
CA ASP A 253 6.97 -6.84 8.97
C ASP A 253 8.02 -7.56 8.11
N LEU A 254 9.27 -7.07 8.17
CA LEU A 254 10.36 -7.65 7.39
C LEU A 254 10.57 -9.14 7.73
N GLY A 255 10.39 -9.52 8.99
CA GLY A 255 10.45 -10.92 9.40
C GLY A 255 9.36 -11.76 8.74
N GLY A 256 8.13 -11.26 8.70
CA GLY A 256 7.00 -11.82 7.97
C GLY A 256 7.26 -11.97 6.48
N VAL A 257 7.65 -10.89 5.80
CA VAL A 257 7.96 -10.91 4.36
C VAL A 257 8.96 -12.01 4.04
N ARG A 258 10.06 -12.09 4.79
CA ARG A 258 11.10 -13.11 4.61
C ARG A 258 10.56 -14.51 4.80
N ARG A 259 9.86 -14.77 5.91
CA ARG A 259 9.24 -16.07 6.19
C ARG A 259 8.28 -16.50 5.08
N HIS A 260 7.42 -15.60 4.59
CA HIS A 260 6.50 -15.91 3.51
C HIS A 260 7.23 -16.23 2.21
N LEU A 261 8.20 -15.41 1.80
CA LEU A 261 8.97 -15.64 0.59
C LEU A 261 9.83 -16.92 0.67
N ASP A 262 10.44 -17.19 1.82
CA ASP A 262 11.22 -18.41 2.06
C ASP A 262 10.32 -19.66 1.97
N SER A 263 9.10 -19.61 2.52
CA SER A 263 8.10 -20.69 2.41
C SER A 263 7.64 -20.93 0.97
N ILE A 264 7.38 -19.85 0.20
CA ILE A 264 7.07 -19.99 -1.24
C ILE A 264 8.27 -20.60 -1.97
N GLY A 265 9.48 -20.12 -1.68
CA GLY A 265 10.72 -20.62 -2.29
C GLY A 265 10.91 -22.11 -2.06
N GLU A 266 10.73 -22.59 -0.82
CA GLU A 266 10.80 -24.02 -0.48
C GLU A 266 9.78 -24.85 -1.27
N ARG A 267 8.53 -24.36 -1.38
CA ARG A 267 7.50 -25.01 -2.20
C ARG A 267 7.90 -25.08 -3.68
N MET A 268 8.44 -23.99 -4.23
CA MET A 268 8.86 -23.95 -5.63
C MET A 268 10.03 -24.90 -5.90
N GLY A 269 11.02 -24.96 -5.00
CA GLY A 269 12.13 -25.91 -5.13
C GLY A 269 11.66 -27.36 -5.14
N LEU A 270 10.70 -27.73 -4.27
CA LEU A 270 10.08 -29.06 -4.30
C LEU A 270 9.30 -29.31 -5.60
N ALA A 271 8.62 -28.29 -6.14
CA ALA A 271 7.90 -28.39 -7.40
C ALA A 271 8.81 -28.60 -8.61
N VAL A 272 9.92 -27.85 -8.67
CA VAL A 272 10.99 -28.07 -9.65
C VAL A 272 11.53 -29.49 -9.54
N SER A 273 11.79 -29.97 -8.33
CA SER A 273 12.28 -31.34 -8.08
C SER A 273 11.31 -32.40 -8.60
N PHE A 274 10.04 -32.40 -8.15
CA PHE A 274 9.11 -33.47 -8.54
C PHE A 274 8.75 -33.42 -10.03
N THR A 275 8.74 -32.24 -10.67
CA THR A 275 8.47 -32.14 -12.12
C THR A 275 9.65 -32.63 -12.94
N ALA A 276 10.89 -32.39 -12.51
CA ALA A 276 12.08 -32.97 -13.12
C ALA A 276 12.07 -34.50 -13.00
N GLU A 277 11.75 -35.03 -11.82
CA GLU A 277 11.65 -36.47 -11.59
C GLU A 277 10.53 -37.12 -12.43
N MET A 278 9.35 -36.49 -12.52
CA MET A 278 8.27 -36.99 -13.39
C MET A 278 8.64 -36.95 -14.88
N LEU A 279 9.41 -35.94 -15.32
CA LEU A 279 9.95 -35.88 -16.67
C LEU A 279 10.93 -37.04 -16.95
N LEU A 280 11.84 -37.34 -16.02
CA LEU A 280 12.77 -38.46 -16.14
C LEU A 280 12.04 -39.81 -16.11
N ALA A 281 11.04 -39.94 -15.24
CA ALA A 281 10.18 -41.12 -15.20
C ALA A 281 9.47 -41.34 -16.55
N ALA A 282 8.88 -40.30 -17.14
CA ALA A 282 8.18 -40.36 -18.43
C ALA A 282 9.10 -40.82 -19.57
N ARG A 283 10.33 -40.30 -19.62
CA ARG A 283 11.31 -40.71 -20.63
C ARG A 283 11.74 -42.16 -20.46
N ALA A 284 12.11 -42.56 -19.24
CA ALA A 284 12.49 -43.94 -18.94
C ALA A 284 11.36 -44.93 -19.28
N ALA A 285 10.11 -44.59 -18.95
CA ALA A 285 8.95 -45.42 -19.27
C ALA A 285 8.69 -45.51 -20.79
N ALA A 286 8.92 -44.43 -21.54
CA ALA A 286 8.83 -44.44 -23.00
C ALA A 286 9.92 -45.31 -23.67
N ASP A 287 11.08 -45.45 -23.02
CA ASP A 287 12.19 -46.31 -23.45
C ASP A 287 12.11 -47.75 -22.89
N ASP A 288 10.95 -48.15 -22.34
CA ASP A 288 10.70 -49.45 -21.68
C ASP A 288 11.58 -49.74 -20.44
N GLU A 289 12.24 -48.72 -19.87
CA GLU A 289 13.08 -48.82 -18.67
C GLU A 289 12.26 -48.76 -17.37
N THR A 290 11.45 -49.79 -17.13
CA THR A 290 10.45 -49.82 -16.04
C THR A 290 11.02 -49.61 -14.64
N GLU A 291 12.20 -50.16 -14.33
CA GLU A 291 12.83 -49.99 -13.01
C GLU A 291 13.25 -48.54 -12.78
N THR A 292 13.97 -47.95 -13.75
CA THR A 292 14.37 -46.54 -13.75
C THR A 292 13.16 -45.61 -13.61
N ALA A 293 12.10 -45.86 -14.38
CA ALA A 293 10.88 -45.05 -14.32
C ALA A 293 10.21 -45.09 -12.94
N ASN A 294 10.13 -46.27 -12.32
CA ASN A 294 9.57 -46.45 -10.99
C ASN A 294 10.42 -45.79 -9.90
N ASP A 295 11.74 -45.72 -10.08
CA ASP A 295 12.64 -45.08 -9.12
C ASP A 295 12.41 -43.56 -9.08
N HIS A 296 12.39 -42.93 -10.26
CA HIS A 296 12.05 -41.51 -10.39
C HIS A 296 10.64 -41.18 -9.87
N LEU A 297 9.65 -42.02 -10.20
CA LEU A 297 8.28 -41.85 -9.68
C LEU A 297 8.23 -41.90 -8.14
N ARG A 298 9.04 -42.74 -7.49
CA ARG A 298 9.10 -42.80 -6.01
C ARG A 298 9.69 -41.53 -5.42
N THR A 299 10.74 -40.98 -6.03
CA THR A 299 11.35 -39.70 -5.64
C THR A 299 10.35 -38.56 -5.80
N ALA A 300 9.73 -38.43 -6.98
CA ALA A 300 8.70 -37.42 -7.26
C ALA A 300 7.57 -37.46 -6.22
N ASN A 301 7.05 -38.65 -5.91
CA ASN A 301 6.00 -38.81 -4.90
C ASN A 301 6.47 -38.44 -3.48
N GLY A 302 7.76 -38.60 -3.17
CA GLY A 302 8.36 -38.09 -1.93
C GLY A 302 8.26 -36.58 -1.84
N ASP A 303 8.68 -35.90 -2.90
CA ASP A 303 8.70 -34.44 -2.98
C ASP A 303 7.29 -33.84 -3.03
N ILE A 304 6.35 -34.45 -3.76
CA ILE A 304 4.93 -34.05 -3.76
C ILE A 304 4.35 -34.12 -2.33
N ARG A 305 4.68 -35.16 -1.56
CA ARG A 305 4.23 -35.24 -0.15
C ARG A 305 4.84 -34.15 0.71
N SER A 306 6.10 -33.80 0.50
CA SER A 306 6.75 -32.69 1.21
C SER A 306 6.12 -31.34 0.81
N PHE A 307 5.89 -31.12 -0.49
CA PHE A 307 5.22 -29.94 -1.02
C PHE A 307 3.84 -29.73 -0.38
N ASN A 308 3.05 -30.80 -0.27
CA ASN A 308 1.71 -30.74 0.32
C ASN A 308 1.70 -30.52 1.85
N ARG A 309 2.84 -30.61 2.53
CA ARG A 309 2.95 -30.34 3.98
C ARG A 309 3.25 -28.88 4.29
N ILE A 310 3.76 -28.12 3.33
CA ILE A 310 4.02 -26.69 3.53
C ILE A 310 2.70 -25.98 3.27
N ASP A 311 2.18 -25.21 4.23
CA ASP A 311 0.97 -24.42 3.95
C ASP A 311 1.28 -23.35 2.90
N PRO A 312 0.45 -23.18 1.86
CA PRO A 312 0.67 -22.14 0.86
C PRO A 312 0.42 -20.77 1.51
N PRO A 313 1.44 -19.91 1.63
CA PRO A 313 1.21 -18.54 2.09
C PRO A 313 0.37 -17.80 1.05
N THR A 314 -0.51 -16.93 1.51
CA THR A 314 -1.35 -16.16 0.59
C THR A 314 -0.60 -14.93 0.10
N ILE A 315 -0.92 -14.48 -1.12
CA ILE A 315 -0.43 -13.19 -1.66
C ILE A 315 -0.79 -12.05 -0.69
N ARG A 316 -1.95 -12.16 -0.04
CA ARG A 316 -2.41 -11.21 0.97
C ARG A 316 -1.45 -11.15 2.16
N ASP A 317 -0.96 -12.27 2.66
CA ASP A 317 -0.02 -12.29 3.79
C ASP A 317 1.29 -11.57 3.42
N VAL A 318 1.78 -11.74 2.18
CA VAL A 318 2.95 -11.01 1.67
C VAL A 318 2.65 -9.51 1.60
N ALA A 319 1.49 -9.11 1.05
CA ALA A 319 1.10 -7.71 0.92
C ALA A 319 0.88 -7.02 2.28
N VAL A 320 0.31 -7.72 3.27
CA VAL A 320 0.16 -7.25 4.64
C VAL A 320 1.53 -7.10 5.29
N ALA A 321 2.42 -8.09 5.16
CA ALA A 321 3.77 -8.00 5.72
C ALA A 321 4.59 -6.89 5.05
N LEU A 322 4.36 -6.61 3.76
CA LEU A 322 4.93 -5.47 3.03
C LEU A 322 4.32 -4.12 3.45
N GLY A 323 3.30 -4.09 4.31
CA GLY A 323 2.61 -2.87 4.71
C GLY A 323 1.83 -2.19 3.58
N LEU A 324 1.45 -2.95 2.54
CA LEU A 324 0.67 -2.47 1.40
C LEU A 324 -0.84 -2.65 1.59
N ILE A 325 -1.23 -3.62 2.42
CA ILE A 325 -2.63 -3.88 2.79
C ILE A 325 -2.74 -3.81 4.31
N ARG A 326 -3.81 -3.16 4.80
CA ARG A 326 -4.10 -3.10 6.23
C ARG A 326 -4.64 -4.45 6.70
N GLY A 327 -4.09 -4.96 7.80
CA GLY A 327 -4.35 -6.30 8.33
C GLY A 327 -5.73 -6.54 8.95
N ILE A 328 -6.75 -5.73 8.66
CA ILE A 328 -8.06 -5.83 9.32
C ILE A 328 -9.14 -5.99 8.24
N SER A 329 -9.89 -7.11 8.31
CA SER A 329 -10.98 -7.55 7.41
C SER A 329 -10.59 -8.30 6.13
N ARG A 330 -11.09 -9.55 6.03
CA ARG A 330 -10.94 -10.49 4.90
C ARG A 330 -11.51 -9.97 3.56
N ASP A 331 -12.18 -8.82 3.57
CA ASP A 331 -12.91 -8.26 2.42
C ASP A 331 -12.28 -7.00 1.81
N ASP A 332 -11.15 -6.50 2.34
CA ASP A 332 -10.49 -5.35 1.71
C ASP A 332 -9.84 -5.71 0.37
N THR A 333 -10.28 -5.00 -0.67
CA THR A 333 -9.78 -5.09 -2.04
C THR A 333 -8.32 -4.67 -2.10
N VAL A 334 -7.55 -5.39 -2.91
CA VAL A 334 -6.24 -4.97 -3.41
C VAL A 334 -6.38 -3.53 -3.91
N ILE A 335 -5.43 -2.65 -3.56
CA ILE A 335 -5.34 -1.31 -4.16
C ILE A 335 -5.52 -1.49 -5.66
N ASP A 336 -6.58 -0.91 -6.21
CA ASP A 336 -6.90 -1.06 -7.63
C ASP A 336 -5.87 -0.24 -8.41
N ILE A 337 -4.83 -0.89 -8.93
CA ILE A 337 -3.75 -0.25 -9.70
C ILE A 337 -4.27 0.26 -11.08
N ALA A 338 -5.55 0.08 -11.37
CA ALA A 338 -6.18 0.50 -12.61
C ALA A 338 -7.36 1.45 -12.37
N ASN A 339 -7.06 2.72 -12.05
CA ASN A 339 -7.78 3.94 -12.44
C ASN A 339 -7.89 4.94 -11.29
N GLU A 340 -6.87 5.78 -11.07
CA GLU A 340 -7.13 7.12 -10.53
C GLU A 340 -6.28 8.14 -11.29
N GLY A 341 -6.86 8.62 -12.39
CA GLY A 341 -6.63 10.01 -12.77
C GLY A 341 -7.46 10.88 -11.83
N ILE A 342 -6.82 11.31 -10.74
CA ILE A 342 -7.23 12.42 -9.87
C ILE A 342 -5.97 13.24 -9.60
#